data_AF-A0A8H5FEI3-F1
#
_entry.id   AF-A0A8H5FEI3-F1
#
_cell.length_a   1.000
_cell.length_b   1.000
_cell.length_c   1.000
_cell.angle_alpha   90.00
_cell.angle_beta   90.00
_cell.angle_gamma   90.00
#
_symmetry.space_group_name_H-M   'P 1'
#
loop_
_entity.id
_entity.type
_entity.pdbx_description
1 polymer ?
#
loop_
_entity_poly.entity_id
_entity_poly.type
_entity_poly.pdbx_seq_one_letter_code
_entity_poly.pdbx_strand_id
1 'polypeptide(L)'
;MTVDNIPRRRTTVPHEKYEAVRQELTRLEEGAMLMEATYRQRVATLQGNVNEYQIELKRCQNRISALEEELARWERTDSVTLSRLRDVERKYEHALRVIRDLINERVRKLSFRILPTYTKLPTIPFALSSLPAIYPLSPTHFQQPGNTDIDPALLQDIISEAQRPDANTLERSAISSSRVTARPLPSPALSFYVDSDTSARGTPSNSSLFRRDVGITSPEKDRHSGKEHPGDEQSMDVEQFSVVEGPSVHPVSTVLGGEHAASTTATSTTEIFSYESSPELWVYWDKPPRSARYTLGPEPFETIENTLRLEDNEVAEVDELEVDAKTGLAVAFKEVGNLGHVAFLYHPIYYEVDRRSYLVSWAEPRVHEMNVEYLANWCRNPPGASTRPIIHVLALPDAAESSGQKGWWYFSAMKWKVVELPSIWDVLDEEQRQKLVDHLYRRSDGNTSRAAIGEKLATGRLQQLTVEMKAASAEHTERFARRAGFTSA
;
A
#
# COMPACT_ATOMS: atom_id res chain seq x y z
N MET A 1 70.91 58.85 -44.37
CA MET A 1 70.01 58.39 -43.28
C MET A 1 68.77 59.26 -43.30
N THR A 2 67.76 58.84 -44.05
CA THR A 2 66.46 59.50 -44.20
C THR A 2 65.53 58.94 -43.14
N VAL A 3 65.09 59.79 -42.22
CA VAL A 3 64.09 59.46 -41.20
C VAL A 3 62.73 59.55 -41.86
N ASP A 4 62.11 58.39 -42.11
CA ASP A 4 60.80 58.29 -42.72
C ASP A 4 59.73 58.93 -41.82
N ASN A 5 59.05 59.91 -42.41
CA ASN A 5 58.02 60.72 -41.78
C ASN A 5 56.70 59.92 -41.82
N ILE A 6 56.48 59.07 -40.82
CA ILE A 6 55.25 58.26 -40.72
C ILE A 6 54.06 59.18 -40.41
N PRO A 7 53.04 59.28 -41.29
CA PRO A 7 51.89 60.13 -41.05
C PRO A 7 51.04 59.55 -39.92
N ARG A 8 51.04 60.24 -38.77
CA ARG A 8 50.12 59.97 -37.66
C ARG A 8 48.69 60.24 -38.12
N ARG A 9 47.98 59.22 -38.63
CA ARG A 9 46.53 59.24 -38.80
C ARG A 9 45.89 59.44 -37.42
N ARG A 10 45.47 60.66 -37.11
CA ARG A 10 44.53 60.93 -36.01
C ARG A 10 43.19 60.33 -36.40
N THR A 11 42.97 59.07 -36.04
CA THR A 11 41.64 58.46 -36.05
C THR A 11 40.87 59.07 -34.89
N THR A 12 40.12 60.14 -35.16
CA THR A 12 39.08 60.60 -34.25
C THR A 12 38.04 59.49 -34.20
N VAL A 13 38.09 58.67 -33.15
CA VAL A 13 36.99 57.75 -32.86
C VAL A 13 35.75 58.63 -32.67
N PRO A 14 34.68 58.43 -33.46
CA PRO A 14 33.50 59.28 -33.36
C PRO A 14 32.91 59.14 -31.96
N HIS A 15 32.66 60.26 -31.29
CA HIS A 15 32.14 60.36 -29.92
C HIS A 15 30.90 59.49 -29.68
N GLU A 16 30.08 59.30 -30.73
CA GLU A 16 28.92 58.40 -30.75
C GLU A 16 29.26 56.94 -30.39
N LYS A 17 30.41 56.42 -30.83
CA LYS A 17 30.82 55.04 -30.47
C LYS A 17 31.15 54.91 -28.99
N TYR A 18 31.68 55.96 -28.37
CA TYR A 18 31.98 55.97 -26.94
C TYR A 18 30.70 56.00 -26.10
N GLU A 19 29.72 56.82 -26.49
CA GLU A 19 28.41 56.86 -25.83
C GLU A 19 27.66 55.52 -25.96
N ALA A 20 27.70 54.88 -27.13
CA ALA A 20 27.10 53.55 -27.32
C ALA A 20 27.73 52.49 -26.40
N VAL A 21 29.07 52.47 -26.29
CA VAL A 21 29.77 51.54 -25.39
C VAL A 21 29.43 51.83 -23.93
N ARG A 22 29.32 53.10 -23.55
CA ARG A 22 28.95 53.50 -22.18
C ARG A 22 27.53 53.03 -21.84
N GLN A 23 26.57 53.19 -22.75
CA GLN A 23 25.21 52.71 -22.57
C GLN A 23 25.15 51.18 -22.43
N GLU A 24 25.87 50.43 -23.27
CA GLU A 24 25.94 48.97 -23.14
C GLU A 24 26.60 48.54 -21.83
N LEU A 25 27.64 49.24 -21.37
CA LEU A 25 28.30 48.94 -20.11
C LEU A 25 27.35 49.16 -18.92
N THR A 26 26.61 50.27 -18.90
CA THR A 26 25.56 50.52 -17.89
C THR A 26 24.46 49.45 -17.95
N ARG A 27 24.00 49.04 -19.13
CA ARG A 27 23.00 47.97 -19.30
C ARG A 27 23.50 46.63 -18.74
N LEU A 28 24.77 46.30 -18.99
CA LEU A 28 25.38 45.07 -18.47
C LEU A 28 25.57 45.12 -16.95
N GLU A 29 25.95 46.28 -16.39
CA GLU A 29 26.04 46.49 -14.94
C GLU A 29 24.66 46.34 -14.27
N GLU A 30 23.62 46.96 -14.83
CA GLU A 30 22.24 46.81 -14.34
C GLU A 30 21.75 45.36 -14.43
N GLY A 31 22.05 44.67 -15.54
CA GLY A 31 21.73 43.25 -15.72
C GLY A 31 22.45 42.34 -14.71
N ALA A 32 23.73 42.60 -14.43
CA ALA A 32 24.50 41.87 -13.43
C ALA A 32 23.94 42.09 -12.01
N MET A 33 23.59 43.33 -11.66
CA MET A 33 22.98 43.65 -10.36
C MET A 33 21.62 42.98 -10.17
N LEU A 34 20.76 42.96 -11.21
CA LEU A 34 19.46 42.29 -11.16
C LEU A 34 19.62 40.77 -10.98
N MET A 35 20.57 40.18 -11.70
CA MET A 35 20.88 38.76 -11.59
C MET A 35 21.40 38.40 -10.20
N GLU A 36 22.30 39.21 -9.64
CA GLU A 36 22.81 39.04 -8.27
C GLU A 36 21.69 39.14 -7.23
N ALA A 37 20.81 40.14 -7.35
CA ALA A 37 19.66 40.30 -6.46
C ALA A 37 18.73 39.07 -6.50
N THR A 38 18.47 38.55 -7.71
CA THR A 38 17.66 37.34 -7.92
C THR A 38 18.29 36.11 -7.26
N TYR A 39 19.60 35.92 -7.42
CA TYR A 39 20.31 34.81 -6.76
C TYR A 39 20.31 34.95 -5.24
N ARG A 40 20.52 36.15 -4.70
CA ARG A 40 20.45 36.39 -3.25
C ARG A 40 19.06 36.05 -2.69
N GLN A 41 17.98 36.45 -3.38
CA GLN A 41 16.63 36.09 -2.98
C GLN A 41 16.38 34.58 -3.02
N ARG A 42 16.88 33.89 -4.06
CA ARG A 42 16.76 32.43 -4.18
C ARG A 42 17.53 31.71 -3.07
N VAL A 43 18.74 32.16 -2.73
CA VAL A 43 19.53 31.61 -1.62
C VAL A 43 18.81 31.81 -0.29
N ALA A 44 18.26 33.00 -0.03
CA ALA A 44 17.48 33.27 1.19
C ALA A 44 16.23 32.37 1.30
N THR A 45 15.53 32.16 0.18
CA THR A 45 14.36 31.25 0.13
C THR A 45 14.76 29.81 0.42
N LEU A 46 15.84 29.33 -0.21
CA LEU A 46 16.35 27.98 0.02
C LEU A 46 16.83 27.79 1.47
N GLN A 47 17.47 28.78 2.07
CA GLN A 47 17.84 28.76 3.49
C GLN A 47 16.60 28.69 4.41
N GLY A 48 15.53 29.41 4.07
CA GLY A 48 14.24 29.31 4.75
C GLY A 48 13.68 27.89 4.72
N ASN A 49 13.63 27.28 3.54
CA ASN A 49 13.13 25.91 3.36
C ASN A 49 14.01 24.88 4.11
N VAL A 50 15.34 25.03 4.10
CA VAL A 50 16.24 24.15 4.85
C VAL A 50 15.95 24.21 6.35
N ASN A 51 15.72 25.41 6.91
CA ASN A 51 15.37 25.55 8.32
C ASN A 51 14.01 24.92 8.64
N GLU A 52 13.01 25.06 7.75
CA GLU A 52 11.71 24.43 7.90
C GLU A 52 11.82 22.89 7.92
N TYR A 53 12.53 22.30 6.97
CA TYR A 53 12.76 20.85 6.93
C TYR A 53 13.54 20.35 8.16
N GLN A 54 14.48 21.13 8.70
CA GLN A 54 15.17 20.78 9.94
C GLN A 54 14.23 20.74 11.15
N ILE A 55 13.25 21.67 11.22
CA ILE A 55 12.23 21.68 12.28
C ILE A 55 11.32 20.47 12.14
N GLU A 56 10.88 20.15 10.93
CA GLU A 56 10.04 18.97 10.66
C GLU A 56 10.78 17.67 10.99
N LEU A 57 12.04 17.53 10.58
CA LEU A 57 12.88 16.37 10.91
C LEU A 57 12.96 16.16 12.42
N LYS A 58 13.22 17.23 13.18
CA LYS A 58 13.27 17.18 14.65
C LYS A 58 11.92 16.79 15.26
N ARG A 59 10.82 17.26 14.69
CA ARG A 59 9.46 16.89 15.12
C ARG A 59 9.19 15.41 14.89
N CYS A 60 9.57 14.87 13.73
CA CYS A 60 9.45 13.46 13.40
C CYS A 60 10.32 12.59 14.33
N GLN A 61 11.57 12.99 14.58
CA GLN A 61 12.47 12.31 15.52
C GLN A 61 11.87 12.22 16.93
N ASN A 62 11.34 13.34 17.45
CA ASN A 62 10.67 13.35 18.75
C ASN A 62 9.45 12.43 18.78
N ARG A 63 8.71 12.34 17.67
CA ARG A 63 7.54 11.45 17.57
C ARG A 63 7.95 9.98 17.55
N ILE A 64 9.02 9.63 16.83
CA ILE A 64 9.60 8.29 16.80
C ILE A 64 10.02 7.88 18.22
N SER A 65 10.80 8.70 18.92
CA SER A 65 11.22 8.39 20.29
C SER A 65 10.05 8.22 21.25
N ALA A 66 8.98 9.02 21.11
CA ALA A 66 7.78 8.85 21.91
C ALA A 66 7.06 7.51 21.64
N LEU A 67 7.00 7.08 20.38
CA LEU A 67 6.41 5.79 20.00
C LEU A 67 7.27 4.61 20.47
N GLU A 68 8.60 4.72 20.42
CA GLU A 68 9.51 3.71 20.96
C GLU A 68 9.34 3.55 22.48
N GLU A 69 9.15 4.64 23.22
CA GLU A 69 8.85 4.60 24.65
C GLU A 69 7.47 3.98 24.96
N GLU A 70 6.48 4.18 24.08
CA GLU A 70 5.16 3.53 24.21
C GLU A 70 5.25 2.04 23.91
N LEU A 71 5.96 1.63 22.85
CA LEU A 71 6.19 0.23 22.51
C LEU A 71 6.89 -0.50 23.67
N ALA A 72 7.97 0.08 24.21
CA ALA A 72 8.68 -0.47 25.36
C ALA A 72 7.80 -0.55 26.63
N ARG A 73 6.78 0.30 26.77
CA ARG A 73 5.78 0.21 27.85
C ARG A 73 4.82 -0.96 27.64
N TRP A 74 4.35 -1.18 26.41
CA TRP A 74 3.49 -2.31 26.06
C TRP A 74 4.22 -3.65 26.26
N GLU A 75 5.47 -3.78 25.79
CA GLU A 75 6.27 -4.99 25.97
C GLU A 75 6.47 -5.37 27.44
N ARG A 76 6.68 -4.39 28.33
CA ARG A 76 6.76 -4.63 29.77
C ARG A 76 5.43 -5.11 30.34
N THR A 77 4.32 -4.51 29.90
CA THR A 77 2.97 -4.93 30.30
C THR A 77 2.70 -6.37 29.89
N ASP A 78 3.03 -6.72 28.64
CA ASP A 78 2.84 -8.06 28.08
C ASP A 78 3.72 -9.11 28.76
N SER A 79 4.98 -8.76 29.08
CA SER A 79 5.86 -9.63 29.84
C SER A 79 5.27 -9.97 31.23
N VAL A 80 4.66 -8.98 31.89
CA VAL A 80 3.99 -9.17 33.18
C VAL A 80 2.72 -10.01 33.05
N THR A 81 1.88 -9.77 32.02
CA THR A 81 0.66 -10.54 31.81
C THR A 81 0.97 -12.00 31.44
N LEU A 82 1.94 -12.25 30.57
CA LEU A 82 2.42 -13.60 30.23
C LEU A 82 2.97 -14.33 31.45
N SER A 83 3.72 -13.65 32.31
CA SER A 83 4.21 -14.24 33.56
C SER A 83 3.05 -14.65 34.49
N ARG A 84 2.01 -13.82 34.60
CA ARG A 84 0.80 -14.14 35.37
C ARG A 84 0.02 -15.32 34.76
N LEU A 85 -0.10 -15.38 33.44
CA LEU A 85 -0.77 -16.50 32.76
C LEU A 85 -0.03 -17.82 33.01
N ARG A 86 1.31 -17.82 32.92
CA ARG A 86 2.13 -19.00 33.26
C ARG A 86 1.98 -19.43 34.72
N ASP A 87 1.78 -18.50 35.65
CA ASP A 87 1.49 -18.85 37.06
C ASP A 87 0.12 -19.50 37.22
N VAL A 88 -0.89 -19.02 36.50
CA VAL A 88 -2.25 -19.60 36.51
C VAL A 88 -2.24 -20.99 35.88
N GLU A 89 -1.54 -21.16 34.75
CA GLU A 89 -1.36 -22.45 34.08
C GLU A 89 -0.72 -23.49 35.01
N ARG A 90 0.38 -23.12 35.69
CA ARG A 90 1.02 -24.00 36.70
C ARG A 90 0.08 -24.40 37.84
N LYS A 91 -0.75 -23.48 38.32
CA LYS A 91 -1.76 -23.77 39.37
C LYS A 91 -2.83 -24.73 38.85
N TYR A 92 -3.26 -24.54 37.61
CA TYR A 92 -4.25 -25.40 36.96
C TYR A 92 -3.72 -26.82 36.74
N GLU A 93 -2.49 -26.98 36.22
CA GLU A 93 -1.83 -28.28 36.08
C GLU A 93 -1.66 -29.00 37.42
N HIS A 94 -1.29 -28.26 38.47
CA HIS A 94 -1.20 -28.81 39.82
C HIS A 94 -2.56 -29.32 40.31
N ALA A 95 -3.64 -28.55 40.12
CA ALA A 95 -4.99 -28.96 40.49
C ALA A 95 -5.44 -30.23 39.73
N LEU A 96 -5.17 -30.32 38.42
CA LEU A 96 -5.45 -31.52 37.64
C LEU A 96 -4.71 -32.76 38.17
N ARG A 97 -3.46 -32.59 38.59
CA ARG A 97 -2.67 -33.67 39.21
C ARG A 97 -3.30 -34.14 40.52
N VAL A 98 -3.68 -33.21 41.38
CA VAL A 98 -4.37 -33.52 42.65
C VAL A 98 -5.69 -34.25 42.40
N ILE A 99 -6.50 -33.80 41.44
CA ILE A 99 -7.76 -34.48 41.07
C ILE A 99 -7.50 -35.91 40.60
N ARG A 100 -6.48 -36.10 39.73
CA ARG A 100 -6.10 -37.43 39.25
C ARG A 100 -5.68 -38.36 40.39
N ASP A 101 -4.88 -37.85 41.34
CA ASP A 101 -4.44 -38.61 42.50
C ASP A 101 -5.61 -39.00 43.41
N LEU A 102 -6.56 -38.10 43.64
CA LEU A 102 -7.79 -38.37 44.41
C LEU A 102 -8.69 -39.40 43.74
N ILE A 103 -8.83 -39.35 42.41
CA ILE A 103 -9.56 -40.37 41.63
C ILE A 103 -8.88 -41.74 41.80
N ASN A 104 -7.57 -41.79 41.62
CA ASN A 104 -6.79 -43.03 41.79
C ASN A 104 -6.89 -43.60 43.20
N GLU A 105 -6.87 -42.74 44.23
CA GLU A 105 -7.06 -43.15 45.62
C GLU A 105 -8.46 -43.75 45.85
N ARG A 106 -9.52 -43.13 45.30
CA ARG A 106 -10.89 -43.67 45.37
C ARG A 106 -11.00 -45.02 44.67
N VAL A 107 -10.43 -45.17 43.48
CA VAL A 107 -10.41 -46.44 42.74
C VAL A 107 -9.70 -47.52 43.55
N ARG A 108 -8.53 -47.21 44.16
CA ARG A 108 -7.82 -48.13 45.05
C ARG A 108 -8.67 -48.54 46.26
N LYS A 109 -9.31 -47.58 46.95
CA LYS A 109 -10.19 -47.86 48.10
C LYS A 109 -11.39 -48.74 47.72
N LEU A 110 -11.97 -48.54 46.54
CA LEU A 110 -13.06 -49.37 46.02
C LEU A 110 -12.56 -50.78 45.69
N SER A 111 -11.40 -50.92 45.04
CA SER A 111 -10.82 -52.23 44.75
C SER A 111 -10.50 -53.06 45.99
N PHE A 112 -10.19 -52.40 47.12
CA PHE A 112 -9.93 -53.09 48.40
C PHE A 112 -11.19 -53.53 49.14
N ARG A 113 -12.34 -52.87 48.91
CA ARG A 113 -13.63 -53.29 49.48
C ARG A 113 -14.28 -54.42 48.68
N ILE A 114 -13.84 -54.65 47.45
CA ILE A 114 -14.28 -55.76 46.61
C ILE A 114 -13.21 -56.87 46.70
N LEU A 115 -13.22 -57.63 47.80
CA LEU A 115 -12.40 -58.83 47.99
C LEU A 115 -13.32 -60.00 48.44
N PRO A 116 -12.87 -61.25 48.26
CA PRO A 116 -13.38 -62.21 47.31
C PRO A 116 -14.46 -63.11 47.94
N THR A 117 -15.73 -62.93 47.57
CA THR A 117 -16.79 -63.87 47.97
C THR A 117 -17.57 -64.46 46.81
N TYR A 118 -17.07 -64.35 45.58
CA TYR A 118 -17.61 -65.10 44.44
C TYR A 118 -16.53 -66.00 43.82
N THR A 119 -16.12 -67.02 44.58
CA THR A 119 -15.69 -68.28 43.97
C THR A 119 -16.96 -69.08 43.63
N LYS A 120 -17.07 -69.52 42.37
CA LYS A 120 -18.20 -70.22 41.72
C LYS A 120 -19.25 -69.30 41.08
N LEU A 121 -18.87 -68.70 39.96
CA LEU A 121 -19.78 -68.50 38.84
C LEU A 121 -19.27 -69.33 37.65
N PRO A 122 -20.17 -69.95 36.88
CA PRO A 122 -19.82 -70.93 35.86
C PRO A 122 -19.06 -70.26 34.71
N THR A 123 -18.01 -70.93 34.27
CA THR A 123 -17.28 -70.67 33.04
C THR A 123 -18.27 -70.56 31.87
N ILE A 124 -18.62 -69.34 31.49
CA ILE A 124 -19.21 -69.06 30.18
C ILE A 124 -18.03 -68.90 29.21
N PRO A 125 -17.91 -69.74 28.18
CA PRO A 125 -16.85 -69.61 27.20
C PRO A 125 -17.13 -68.38 26.34
N PHE A 126 -16.46 -67.27 26.65
CA PHE A 126 -16.36 -66.13 25.74
C PHE A 126 -15.37 -66.48 24.63
N ALA A 127 -15.90 -66.94 23.50
CA ALA A 127 -15.17 -67.02 22.24
C ALA A 127 -14.93 -65.59 21.73
N LEU A 128 -13.80 -64.98 22.12
CA LEU A 128 -13.23 -63.79 21.49
C LEU A 128 -12.06 -64.20 20.59
N SER A 129 -12.38 -64.94 19.53
CA SER A 129 -11.52 -65.15 18.37
C SER A 129 -12.16 -64.48 17.16
N SER A 130 -12.16 -63.14 17.14
CA SER A 130 -12.35 -62.32 15.93
C SER A 130 -12.41 -60.84 16.32
N LEU A 131 -11.26 -60.28 16.68
CA LEU A 131 -11.05 -58.85 16.46
C LEU A 131 -10.51 -58.72 15.03
N PRO A 132 -11.18 -58.00 14.12
CA PRO A 132 -10.62 -57.69 12.83
C PRO A 132 -9.41 -56.76 13.03
N ALA A 133 -8.34 -57.04 12.29
CA ALA A 133 -7.16 -56.21 12.23
C ALA A 133 -7.53 -54.76 11.92
N ILE A 134 -7.14 -53.85 12.80
CA ILE A 134 -7.16 -52.41 12.57
C ILE A 134 -6.14 -52.14 11.46
N TYR A 135 -6.64 -51.86 10.26
CA TYR A 135 -5.83 -51.36 9.15
C TYR A 135 -5.31 -49.95 9.47
N PRO A 136 -4.09 -49.59 9.03
CA PRO A 136 -3.64 -48.20 9.06
C PRO A 136 -4.44 -47.41 8.01
N LEU A 137 -5.26 -46.47 8.48
CA LEU A 137 -5.98 -45.52 7.62
C LEU A 137 -4.97 -44.63 6.89
N SER A 138 -4.97 -44.74 5.56
CA SER A 138 -4.45 -43.72 4.66
C SER A 138 -5.37 -42.49 4.65
N PRO A 139 -4.85 -41.28 4.41
CA PRO A 139 -5.65 -40.06 4.44
C PRO A 139 -6.29 -39.82 3.08
N THR A 140 -7.54 -40.26 2.90
CA THR A 140 -8.37 -39.82 1.77
C THR A 140 -9.82 -39.61 2.19
N HIS A 141 -10.34 -38.45 1.76
CA HIS A 141 -11.75 -38.07 1.66
C HIS A 141 -12.55 -37.82 2.95
N PHE A 142 -12.50 -36.56 3.40
CA PHE A 142 -13.59 -35.93 4.13
C PHE A 142 -14.79 -35.72 3.18
N GLN A 143 -15.86 -36.49 3.35
CA GLN A 143 -17.20 -36.13 2.88
C GLN A 143 -17.96 -35.53 4.07
N GLN A 144 -18.42 -34.30 3.91
CA GLN A 144 -19.28 -33.61 4.87
C GLN A 144 -20.65 -34.31 4.95
N PRO A 145 -21.26 -34.47 6.14
CA PRO A 145 -22.66 -34.86 6.25
C PRO A 145 -23.55 -33.66 5.90
N GLY A 146 -24.62 -33.97 5.16
CA GLY A 146 -25.53 -33.01 4.55
C GLY A 146 -26.29 -32.10 5.52
N ASN A 147 -26.66 -30.96 4.94
CA ASN A 147 -27.63 -29.98 5.40
C ASN A 147 -28.81 -30.62 6.14
N THR A 148 -28.91 -30.34 7.43
CA THR A 148 -30.20 -30.27 8.10
C THR A 148 -30.81 -28.91 7.80
N ASP A 149 -31.91 -28.89 7.06
CA ASP A 149 -32.81 -27.75 6.96
C ASP A 149 -33.28 -27.35 8.36
N ILE A 150 -32.73 -26.24 8.86
CA ILE A 150 -33.24 -25.58 10.06
C ILE A 150 -34.21 -24.50 9.56
N ASP A 151 -35.48 -24.66 9.92
CA ASP A 151 -36.56 -23.74 9.61
C ASP A 151 -36.28 -22.35 10.19
N PRO A 152 -36.14 -21.30 9.35
CA PRO A 152 -35.82 -19.94 9.81
C PRO A 152 -36.91 -19.32 10.68
N ALA A 153 -38.12 -19.89 10.74
CA ALA A 153 -39.19 -19.41 11.61
C ALA A 153 -38.91 -19.61 13.10
N LEU A 154 -38.16 -20.66 13.49
CA LEU A 154 -37.88 -20.96 14.91
C LEU A 154 -36.80 -20.08 15.54
N LEU A 155 -35.98 -19.39 14.72
CA LEU A 155 -34.93 -18.49 15.22
C LEU A 155 -35.44 -17.08 15.54
N GLN A 156 -36.59 -16.66 14.99
CA GLN A 156 -37.18 -15.35 15.30
C GLN A 156 -37.92 -15.30 16.64
N ASP A 157 -38.51 -16.42 17.09
CA ASP A 157 -39.21 -16.47 18.38
C ASP A 157 -38.24 -16.40 19.57
N ILE A 158 -37.04 -16.98 19.45
CA ILE A 158 -36.03 -16.96 20.52
C ILE A 158 -35.42 -15.55 20.72
N ILE A 159 -35.32 -14.75 19.65
CA ILE A 159 -34.77 -13.39 19.71
C ILE A 159 -35.83 -12.39 20.23
N SER A 160 -37.12 -12.67 20.00
CA SER A 160 -38.23 -11.81 20.41
C SER A 160 -38.53 -11.85 21.92
N GLU A 161 -38.04 -12.88 22.63
CA GLU A 161 -38.28 -13.07 24.06
C GLU A 161 -37.21 -12.44 24.97
N ALA A 162 -36.11 -11.92 24.40
CA ALA A 162 -35.00 -11.32 25.14
C ALA A 162 -35.05 -9.77 25.27
N GLN A 163 -36.10 -9.10 24.78
CA GLN A 163 -36.26 -7.64 24.90
C GLN A 163 -37.62 -7.25 25.47
N ARG A 164 -37.77 -7.43 26.79
CA ARG A 164 -38.76 -6.69 27.59
C ARG A 164 -38.10 -6.14 28.86
N PRO A 165 -37.86 -4.82 28.95
CA PRO A 165 -37.76 -4.16 30.23
C PRO A 165 -39.12 -3.59 30.63
N ASP A 166 -39.63 -4.10 31.76
CA ASP A 166 -40.84 -3.65 32.42
C ASP A 166 -40.75 -2.17 32.81
N ALA A 167 -41.71 -1.40 32.33
CA ALA A 167 -42.07 -0.10 32.89
C ALA A 167 -43.16 -0.32 33.95
N ASN A 168 -42.85 -0.01 35.22
CA ASN A 168 -43.74 0.64 36.20
C ASN A 168 -43.31 0.32 37.65
N THR A 169 -42.59 1.24 38.29
CA THR A 169 -42.89 1.55 39.70
C THR A 169 -42.65 3.03 39.94
N LEU A 170 -43.74 3.65 40.38
CA LEU A 170 -43.99 5.06 40.54
C LEU A 170 -43.86 5.39 42.04
N GLU A 171 -43.55 6.67 42.31
CA GLU A 171 -43.93 7.45 43.49
C GLU A 171 -42.92 7.75 44.62
N ARG A 172 -42.69 9.07 44.73
CA ARG A 172 -42.70 9.93 45.94
C ARG A 172 -41.51 9.85 46.90
N SER A 173 -40.76 10.95 46.98
CA SER A 173 -41.01 12.01 47.98
C SER A 173 -40.05 13.19 47.79
N ALA A 174 -40.59 14.39 48.00
CA ALA A 174 -39.88 15.65 47.97
C ALA A 174 -39.38 16.08 49.37
N ILE A 175 -38.60 17.17 49.33
CA ILE A 175 -38.33 18.19 50.37
C ILE A 175 -37.12 17.98 51.33
N SER A 176 -36.24 18.99 51.28
CA SER A 176 -35.54 19.67 52.39
C SER A 176 -34.09 19.29 52.77
N SER A 177 -33.19 20.18 52.35
CA SER A 177 -32.12 20.86 53.13
C SER A 177 -31.67 20.26 54.47
N SER A 178 -30.36 19.96 54.60
CA SER A 178 -29.44 20.74 55.45
C SER A 178 -28.01 20.17 55.49
N ARG A 179 -27.04 21.09 55.55
CA ARG A 179 -25.61 20.93 55.86
C ARG A 179 -25.31 19.92 56.99
N VAL A 180 -24.32 19.05 56.80
CA VAL A 180 -23.30 18.71 57.82
C VAL A 180 -21.97 18.32 57.14
N THR A 181 -20.89 18.88 57.67
CA THR A 181 -19.46 18.69 57.38
C THR A 181 -18.90 17.37 57.95
N ALA A 182 -18.05 16.67 57.18
CA ALA A 182 -16.99 15.77 57.69
C ALA A 182 -15.95 15.51 56.57
N ARG A 183 -14.81 16.21 56.59
CA ARG A 183 -13.46 15.73 56.98
C ARG A 183 -12.91 14.52 56.18
N PRO A 184 -11.86 14.71 55.36
CA PRO A 184 -11.01 13.63 54.86
C PRO A 184 -9.94 13.22 55.90
N LEU A 185 -9.65 11.92 55.96
CA LEU A 185 -8.57 11.32 56.77
C LEU A 185 -7.27 11.13 55.94
N PRO A 186 -6.10 11.02 56.59
CA PRO A 186 -4.81 11.46 56.05
C PRO A 186 -3.92 10.34 55.48
N SER A 187 -3.01 10.76 54.60
CA SER A 187 -1.84 10.00 54.12
C SER A 187 -0.77 9.84 55.22
N PRO A 188 -0.08 8.69 55.31
CA PRO A 188 1.06 8.55 56.19
C PRO A 188 2.34 9.09 55.54
N ALA A 189 2.99 9.99 56.26
CA ALA A 189 4.33 10.49 56.02
C ALA A 189 5.40 9.49 56.48
N LEU A 190 6.55 9.49 55.81
CA LEU A 190 7.82 9.13 56.42
C LEU A 190 8.92 10.03 55.86
N SER A 191 9.37 10.91 56.76
CA SER A 191 10.54 11.77 56.68
C SER A 191 11.83 10.96 56.56
N PHE A 192 12.88 11.52 55.96
CA PHE A 192 14.12 11.77 56.70
C PHE A 192 14.95 12.85 55.98
N TYR A 193 15.57 13.68 56.83
CA TYR A 193 16.38 14.85 56.54
C TYR A 193 17.59 14.55 55.66
N VAL A 194 17.87 15.49 54.77
CA VAL A 194 19.16 15.68 54.09
C VAL A 194 19.91 16.74 54.89
N ASP A 195 21.13 16.45 55.33
CA ASP A 195 22.13 17.49 55.51
C ASP A 195 23.57 16.96 55.41
N SER A 196 24.27 17.50 54.41
CA SER A 196 25.65 18.03 54.39
C SER A 196 26.90 17.17 54.69
N ASP A 197 27.75 17.11 53.65
CA ASP A 197 29.22 17.21 53.60
C ASP A 197 30.13 16.34 54.51
N THR A 198 30.98 15.51 53.88
CA THR A 198 32.45 15.71 53.76
C THR A 198 33.21 14.44 53.34
N SER A 199 34.09 14.61 52.36
CA SER A 199 35.48 14.11 52.24
C SER A 199 35.87 12.63 52.50
N ALA A 200 36.59 12.12 51.49
CA ALA A 200 37.81 11.29 51.58
C ALA A 200 37.74 9.75 51.74
N ARG A 201 38.52 9.12 50.84
CA ARG A 201 39.37 7.92 50.99
C ARG A 201 38.70 6.57 51.31
N GLY A 202 38.94 5.61 50.43
CA GLY A 202 38.97 4.19 50.82
C GLY A 202 38.91 3.20 49.66
N THR A 203 40.07 2.73 49.21
CA THR A 203 40.31 1.43 48.55
C THR A 203 39.59 0.27 49.25
N PRO A 204 39.19 -0.82 48.55
CA PRO A 204 40.07 -2.01 48.37
C PRO A 204 39.92 -2.66 46.97
N SER A 205 40.96 -3.18 46.30
CA SER A 205 41.83 -4.34 46.59
C SER A 205 41.13 -5.72 46.58
N ASN A 206 41.28 -6.39 45.43
CA ASN A 206 41.71 -7.78 45.21
C ASN A 206 40.94 -8.98 45.79
N SER A 207 40.44 -9.84 44.89
CA SER A 207 40.90 -11.24 44.64
C SER A 207 39.87 -11.92 43.70
N SER A 208 40.16 -12.13 42.41
CA SER A 208 40.92 -13.22 41.77
C SER A 208 40.29 -14.62 41.90
N LEU A 209 39.90 -15.25 40.77
CA LEU A 209 40.62 -16.38 40.17
C LEU A 209 39.85 -17.08 39.02
N PHE A 210 40.66 -17.64 38.11
CA PHE A 210 40.40 -18.48 36.91
C PHE A 210 40.16 -17.73 35.59
N ARG A 211 41.18 -17.38 34.79
CA ARG A 211 42.30 -18.13 34.15
C ARG A 211 41.84 -18.95 32.93
N ARG A 212 42.15 -18.45 31.71
CA ARG A 212 42.85 -19.21 30.65
C ARG A 212 43.36 -18.28 29.55
N ASP A 213 44.68 -18.23 29.45
CA ASP A 213 45.47 -17.70 28.35
C ASP A 213 45.29 -18.52 27.06
N VAL A 214 45.20 -17.86 25.92
CA VAL A 214 45.85 -18.28 24.66
C VAL A 214 46.29 -17.00 23.96
N GLY A 215 47.60 -16.89 23.71
CA GLY A 215 48.21 -15.69 23.12
C GLY A 215 48.29 -15.73 21.60
N ILE A 216 49.24 -14.91 21.13
CA ILE A 216 49.95 -14.98 19.83
C ILE A 216 49.55 -13.89 18.81
N THR A 217 50.36 -12.81 18.87
CA THR A 217 51.04 -12.06 17.78
C THR A 217 50.24 -11.28 16.73
N SER A 218 50.46 -9.97 16.73
CA SER A 218 50.61 -9.12 15.53
C SER A 218 51.75 -9.63 14.63
N PRO A 219 51.69 -9.42 13.31
CA PRO A 219 52.33 -8.22 12.74
C PRO A 219 51.69 -7.70 11.43
N GLU A 220 52.37 -6.70 10.84
CA GLU A 220 52.30 -6.15 9.48
C GLU A 220 51.62 -4.78 9.32
N LYS A 221 52.29 -3.67 8.96
CA LYS A 221 53.44 -3.34 8.06
C LYS A 221 52.95 -2.77 6.72
N ASP A 222 53.42 -1.54 6.48
CA ASP A 222 53.68 -0.84 5.21
C ASP A 222 52.78 -1.11 3.99
N ARG A 223 52.08 -0.06 3.54
CA ARG A 223 51.82 0.14 2.11
C ARG A 223 52.03 1.58 1.65
N HIS A 224 52.58 1.64 0.45
CA HIS A 224 53.36 2.71 -0.14
C HIS A 224 52.56 3.85 -0.79
N SER A 225 53.17 5.02 -0.68
CA SER A 225 53.40 6.03 -1.74
C SER A 225 53.17 5.58 -3.20
N GLY A 226 52.36 6.38 -3.92
CA GLY A 226 52.72 6.96 -5.22
C GLY A 226 52.33 6.18 -6.48
N LYS A 227 51.42 6.77 -7.28
CA LYS A 227 51.73 7.21 -8.66
C LYS A 227 50.52 7.88 -9.32
N GLU A 228 50.74 9.14 -9.66
CA GLU A 228 49.97 9.93 -10.60
C GLU A 228 50.11 9.33 -12.02
N HIS A 229 49.00 9.30 -12.76
CA HIS A 229 49.01 9.22 -14.22
C HIS A 229 48.02 10.26 -14.78
N PRO A 230 48.44 11.07 -15.77
CA PRO A 230 47.62 12.09 -16.37
C PRO A 230 46.62 11.44 -17.34
N GLY A 231 45.36 11.89 -17.24
CA GLY A 231 44.30 11.48 -18.16
C GLY A 231 44.50 12.12 -19.52
N ASP A 232 44.42 11.28 -20.54
CA ASP A 232 44.36 11.62 -21.95
C ASP A 232 43.13 12.50 -22.25
N GLU A 233 43.39 13.61 -22.92
CA GLU A 233 42.39 14.47 -23.56
C GLU A 233 41.76 13.73 -24.75
N GLN A 234 40.56 13.16 -24.54
CA GLN A 234 39.71 12.77 -25.67
C GLN A 234 38.94 13.98 -26.18
N SER A 235 39.46 14.49 -27.29
CA SER A 235 38.79 15.33 -28.28
C SER A 235 37.37 14.81 -28.57
N MET A 236 36.34 15.56 -28.18
CA MET A 236 34.99 15.38 -28.69
C MET A 236 34.80 16.26 -29.92
N ASP A 237 34.55 15.58 -31.04
CA ASP A 237 34.13 16.17 -32.31
C ASP A 237 32.82 16.94 -32.13
N VAL A 238 32.84 18.20 -32.57
CA VAL A 238 31.68 19.07 -32.69
C VAL A 238 30.95 18.70 -33.97
N GLU A 239 29.90 17.88 -33.88
CA GLU A 239 28.95 17.71 -34.98
C GLU A 239 28.16 19.01 -35.18
N GLN A 240 28.38 19.62 -36.34
CA GLN A 240 27.62 20.74 -36.87
C GLN A 240 26.17 20.31 -37.12
N PHE A 241 25.24 20.81 -36.30
CA PHE A 241 23.82 20.80 -36.65
C PHE A 241 23.56 21.78 -37.79
N SER A 242 23.14 21.22 -38.92
CA SER A 242 22.64 21.95 -40.08
C SER A 242 21.26 22.54 -39.77
N VAL A 243 21.15 23.84 -39.98
CA VAL A 243 19.91 24.61 -39.97
C VAL A 243 19.10 24.23 -41.20
N VAL A 244 17.91 23.64 -41.01
CA VAL A 244 16.91 23.49 -42.06
C VAL A 244 15.81 24.53 -41.82
N GLU A 245 15.83 25.57 -42.65
CA GLU A 245 14.77 26.56 -42.80
C GLU A 245 13.59 25.98 -43.61
N GLY A 246 12.36 26.36 -43.24
CA GLY A 246 11.26 26.53 -44.19
C GLY A 246 9.91 25.89 -43.83
N PRO A 247 8.92 26.67 -43.37
CA PRO A 247 7.52 26.26 -43.35
C PRO A 247 6.86 26.50 -44.73
N SER A 248 6.27 25.44 -45.29
CA SER A 248 5.42 25.49 -46.49
C SER A 248 4.04 26.06 -46.14
N VAL A 249 3.74 27.23 -46.71
CA VAL A 249 2.45 27.93 -46.66
C VAL A 249 1.51 27.29 -47.69
N HIS A 250 0.40 26.71 -47.24
CA HIS A 250 -0.72 26.36 -48.13
C HIS A 250 -1.71 27.53 -48.23
N PRO A 251 -2.18 27.87 -49.44
CA PRO A 251 -3.02 29.04 -49.65
C PRO A 251 -4.50 28.81 -49.29
N VAL A 252 -5.03 29.87 -48.68
CA VAL A 252 -6.44 30.23 -48.51
C VAL A 252 -7.21 30.06 -49.82
N SER A 253 -8.31 29.29 -49.79
CA SER A 253 -9.34 29.35 -50.83
C SER A 253 -10.47 30.27 -50.40
N THR A 254 -10.63 31.29 -51.24
CA THR A 254 -11.57 32.40 -51.22
C THR A 254 -13.03 31.94 -51.27
N VAL A 255 -13.82 32.52 -50.38
CA VAL A 255 -15.29 32.51 -50.38
C VAL A 255 -15.80 33.62 -51.31
N LEU A 256 -16.51 33.25 -52.37
CA LEU A 256 -17.51 34.04 -53.11
C LEU A 256 -18.46 32.99 -53.72
N GLY A 257 -19.74 32.92 -53.35
CA GLY A 257 -20.78 33.84 -53.79
C GLY A 257 -21.52 33.21 -54.97
N GLY A 258 -22.71 32.64 -54.73
CA GLY A 258 -23.50 31.96 -55.76
C GLY A 258 -24.90 31.62 -55.28
N GLU A 259 -25.80 32.60 -55.36
CA GLU A 259 -27.25 32.43 -55.30
C GLU A 259 -27.70 31.56 -56.48
N HIS A 260 -28.32 30.41 -56.23
CA HIS A 260 -29.31 29.85 -57.14
C HIS A 260 -30.34 29.01 -56.36
N ALA A 261 -31.58 29.49 -56.45
CA ALA A 261 -32.78 28.77 -56.07
C ALA A 261 -32.92 27.51 -56.93
N ALA A 262 -33.02 26.34 -56.29
CA ALA A 262 -33.67 25.17 -56.87
C ALA A 262 -34.22 24.31 -55.73
N SER A 263 -35.55 24.38 -55.61
CA SER A 263 -36.40 23.49 -54.85
C SER A 263 -36.03 22.03 -55.14
N THR A 264 -35.49 21.34 -54.14
CA THR A 264 -35.37 19.88 -54.17
C THR A 264 -35.90 19.37 -52.83
N THR A 265 -37.05 18.71 -52.90
CA THR A 265 -37.69 17.98 -51.80
C THR A 265 -36.73 16.95 -51.24
N ALA A 266 -36.06 17.29 -50.14
CA ALA A 266 -35.35 16.34 -49.30
C ALA A 266 -36.38 15.60 -48.44
N THR A 267 -36.73 14.40 -48.88
CA THR A 267 -37.42 13.40 -48.06
C THR A 267 -36.56 13.16 -46.82
N SER A 268 -37.00 13.68 -45.67
CA SER A 268 -36.43 13.33 -44.37
C SER A 268 -36.69 11.85 -44.12
N THR A 269 -35.75 11.00 -44.53
CA THR A 269 -35.65 9.64 -44.04
C THR A 269 -35.26 9.75 -42.58
N THR A 270 -36.27 9.74 -41.71
CA THR A 270 -36.09 9.47 -40.29
C THR A 270 -35.58 8.04 -40.23
N GLU A 271 -34.25 7.87 -40.24
CA GLU A 271 -33.63 6.63 -39.83
C GLU A 271 -34.07 6.41 -38.38
N ILE A 272 -35.12 5.61 -38.23
CA ILE A 272 -35.48 4.97 -36.98
C ILE A 272 -34.27 4.10 -36.67
N PHE A 273 -33.32 4.65 -35.91
CA PHE A 273 -32.30 3.85 -35.24
C PHE A 273 -33.09 2.90 -34.34
N SER A 274 -33.27 1.68 -34.82
CA SER A 274 -33.69 0.56 -34.00
C SER A 274 -32.74 0.55 -32.81
N TYR A 275 -33.31 0.71 -31.61
CA TYR A 275 -32.65 0.52 -30.32
C TYR A 275 -32.21 -0.95 -30.22
N GLU A 276 -31.22 -1.33 -31.02
CA GLU A 276 -30.62 -2.66 -31.05
C GLU A 276 -29.80 -2.80 -29.78
N SER A 277 -30.28 -3.68 -28.90
CA SER A 277 -29.55 -4.26 -27.77
C SER A 277 -28.83 -3.25 -26.88
N SER A 278 -29.42 -2.93 -25.73
CA SER A 278 -28.71 -2.29 -24.62
C SER A 278 -27.31 -2.92 -24.48
N PRO A 279 -26.24 -2.11 -24.47
CA PRO A 279 -24.88 -2.63 -24.50
C PRO A 279 -24.69 -3.56 -23.30
N GLU A 280 -24.22 -4.77 -23.58
CA GLU A 280 -24.05 -5.80 -22.56
C GLU A 280 -22.94 -5.35 -21.59
N LEU A 281 -23.36 -5.04 -20.36
CA LEU A 281 -22.50 -4.52 -19.31
C LEU A 281 -21.96 -5.68 -18.48
N TRP A 282 -20.64 -5.71 -18.33
CA TRP A 282 -19.97 -6.76 -17.55
C TRP A 282 -19.07 -6.16 -16.47
N VAL A 283 -19.14 -6.71 -15.26
CA VAL A 283 -18.25 -6.36 -14.15
C VAL A 283 -17.54 -7.62 -13.66
N TYR A 284 -16.22 -7.55 -13.56
CA TYR A 284 -15.35 -8.65 -13.15
C TYR A 284 -14.56 -8.26 -11.90
N TRP A 285 -14.51 -9.16 -10.92
CA TRP A 285 -13.81 -8.98 -9.64
C TRP A 285 -12.61 -9.92 -9.47
N ASP A 286 -12.75 -11.12 -10.04
CA ASP A 286 -11.83 -12.25 -9.90
C ASP A 286 -11.19 -12.65 -11.23
N LYS A 287 -11.67 -12.09 -12.34
CA LYS A 287 -11.25 -12.44 -13.70
C LYS A 287 -10.52 -11.29 -14.38
N PRO A 288 -9.54 -11.60 -15.25
CA PRO A 288 -8.91 -10.61 -16.09
C PRO A 288 -9.95 -9.93 -17.01
N PRO A 289 -9.72 -8.67 -17.43
CA PRO A 289 -10.54 -8.05 -18.47
C PRO A 289 -10.38 -8.83 -19.79
N ARG A 290 -11.42 -8.89 -20.63
CA ARG A 290 -11.37 -9.53 -21.97
C ARG A 290 -10.31 -8.91 -22.88
N SER A 291 -9.89 -7.67 -22.62
CA SER A 291 -8.75 -7.07 -23.32
C SER A 291 -7.42 -7.75 -23.02
N ALA A 292 -7.29 -8.43 -21.87
CA ALA A 292 -6.11 -9.22 -21.54
C ALA A 292 -6.11 -10.51 -22.38
N ARG A 293 -5.43 -10.46 -23.52
CA ARG A 293 -5.31 -11.60 -24.45
C ARG A 293 -4.38 -12.71 -23.96
N TYR A 294 -3.63 -12.41 -22.92
CA TYR A 294 -2.64 -13.27 -22.33
C TYR A 294 -2.85 -13.21 -20.83
N THR A 295 -2.67 -14.32 -20.13
CA THR A 295 -2.72 -14.37 -18.68
C THR A 295 -1.80 -15.48 -18.20
N LEU A 296 -0.91 -15.17 -17.28
CA LEU A 296 -0.02 -16.12 -16.62
C LEU A 296 -0.17 -15.99 -15.10
N GLY A 297 -0.15 -17.13 -14.41
CA GLY A 297 -0.32 -17.20 -12.96
C GLY A 297 -1.29 -18.31 -12.54
N PRO A 298 -1.65 -18.38 -11.26
CA PRO A 298 -1.19 -17.49 -10.18
C PRO A 298 0.28 -17.78 -9.80
N GLU A 299 1.07 -16.73 -9.54
CA GLU A 299 2.44 -16.84 -9.03
C GLU A 299 2.50 -16.28 -7.59
N PRO A 300 3.25 -16.91 -6.66
CA PRO A 300 3.50 -16.33 -5.35
C PRO A 300 4.31 -15.04 -5.51
N PHE A 301 4.14 -14.09 -4.58
CA PHE A 301 4.76 -12.78 -4.71
C PHE A 301 6.30 -12.85 -4.69
N GLU A 302 6.86 -13.78 -3.91
CA GLU A 302 8.29 -14.02 -3.85
C GLU A 302 8.87 -14.43 -5.23
N THR A 303 8.09 -15.16 -6.04
CA THR A 303 8.50 -15.45 -7.43
C THR A 303 8.52 -14.19 -8.27
N ILE A 304 7.51 -13.32 -8.13
CA ILE A 304 7.42 -12.06 -8.87
C ILE A 304 8.57 -11.13 -8.49
N GLU A 305 8.84 -10.98 -7.19
CA GLU A 305 9.94 -10.19 -6.62
C GLU A 305 11.28 -10.62 -7.23
N ASN A 306 11.60 -11.92 -7.17
CA ASN A 306 12.85 -12.47 -7.70
C ASN A 306 12.96 -12.32 -9.23
N THR A 307 11.85 -12.57 -9.93
CA THR A 307 11.75 -12.46 -11.40
C THR A 307 11.98 -11.03 -11.88
N LEU A 308 11.34 -10.06 -11.23
CA LEU A 308 11.44 -8.65 -11.58
C LEU A 308 12.66 -7.98 -10.95
N ARG A 309 13.31 -8.62 -9.98
CA ARG A 309 14.43 -8.07 -9.19
C ARG A 309 14.05 -6.76 -8.52
N LEU A 310 12.89 -6.76 -7.87
CA LEU A 310 12.41 -5.60 -7.13
C LEU A 310 13.37 -5.30 -5.98
N GLU A 311 13.66 -4.02 -5.75
CA GLU A 311 14.43 -3.58 -4.58
C GLU A 311 13.55 -3.61 -3.32
N ASP A 312 14.16 -3.70 -2.13
CA ASP A 312 13.43 -3.83 -0.84
C ASP A 312 12.37 -2.72 -0.63
N ASN A 313 12.66 -1.49 -1.07
CA ASN A 313 11.71 -0.38 -1.03
C ASN A 313 10.56 -0.55 -2.03
N GLU A 314 10.81 -1.18 -3.18
CA GLU A 314 9.76 -1.49 -4.15
C GLU A 314 8.85 -2.60 -3.67
N VAL A 315 9.43 -3.62 -3.03
CA VAL A 315 8.69 -4.69 -2.35
C VAL A 315 7.79 -4.11 -1.27
N ALA A 316 8.35 -3.26 -0.39
CA ALA A 316 7.57 -2.60 0.66
C ALA A 316 6.40 -1.77 0.11
N GLU A 317 6.59 -1.02 -0.99
CA GLU A 317 5.50 -0.27 -1.62
C GLU A 317 4.41 -1.17 -2.24
N VAL A 318 4.76 -2.36 -2.72
CA VAL A 318 3.77 -3.32 -3.24
C VAL A 318 3.03 -4.01 -2.07
N ASP A 319 3.72 -4.35 -1.00
CA ASP A 319 3.11 -4.89 0.23
C ASP A 319 2.19 -3.87 0.91
N GLU A 320 2.56 -2.59 0.87
CA GLU A 320 1.71 -1.49 1.37
C GLU A 320 0.37 -1.40 0.61
N LEU A 321 0.23 -1.97 -0.60
CA LEU A 321 -1.06 -2.02 -1.29
C LEU A 321 -2.10 -2.89 -0.56
N GLU A 322 -1.66 -3.89 0.20
CA GLU A 322 -2.53 -4.70 1.06
C GLU A 322 -2.95 -3.94 2.31
N VAL A 323 -2.04 -3.12 2.85
CA VAL A 323 -2.21 -2.44 4.15
C VAL A 323 -2.87 -1.07 4.04
N ASP A 324 -2.62 -0.31 2.97
CA ASP A 324 -3.18 1.05 2.77
C ASP A 324 -4.62 0.99 2.26
N ALA A 325 -5.45 0.35 3.09
CA ALA A 325 -6.88 0.08 3.00
C ALA A 325 -7.77 1.35 2.97
N LYS A 326 -7.31 2.43 2.34
CA LYS A 326 -8.15 3.58 2.04
C LYS A 326 -9.05 3.25 0.84
N THR A 327 -10.27 3.80 0.83
CA THR A 327 -11.12 3.79 -0.37
C THR A 327 -10.39 4.49 -1.51
N GLY A 328 -9.96 3.73 -2.52
CA GLY A 328 -9.26 4.24 -3.69
C GLY A 328 -8.64 3.14 -4.55
N LEU A 329 -7.89 3.52 -5.58
CA LEU A 329 -7.25 2.56 -6.47
C LEU A 329 -5.92 2.12 -5.85
N ALA A 330 -5.87 0.91 -5.30
CA ALA A 330 -4.63 0.29 -4.86
C ALA A 330 -3.81 -0.15 -6.07
N VAL A 331 -2.94 0.75 -6.52
CA VAL A 331 -2.01 0.54 -7.62
C VAL A 331 -0.63 1.09 -7.25
N ALA A 332 0.41 0.30 -7.51
CA ALA A 332 1.80 0.76 -7.48
C ALA A 332 2.41 0.62 -8.87
N PHE A 333 3.03 1.69 -9.37
CA PHE A 333 3.80 1.65 -10.61
C PHE A 333 5.29 1.60 -10.32
N LYS A 334 6.01 0.73 -11.04
CA LYS A 334 7.45 0.54 -10.92
C LYS A 334 8.11 0.57 -12.28
N GLU A 335 9.32 1.13 -12.35
CA GLU A 335 10.17 1.07 -13.53
C GLU A 335 11.22 -0.01 -13.32
N VAL A 336 10.95 -1.18 -13.90
CA VAL A 336 11.78 -2.36 -13.67
C VAL A 336 12.91 -2.39 -14.68
N GLY A 337 13.97 -1.62 -14.42
CA GLY A 337 15.19 -1.55 -15.21
C GLY A 337 14.93 -1.53 -16.73
N ASN A 338 15.43 -2.53 -17.45
CA ASN A 338 15.24 -2.64 -18.90
C ASN A 338 13.97 -3.38 -19.33
N LEU A 339 13.13 -3.84 -18.40
CA LEU A 339 11.86 -4.52 -18.68
C LEU A 339 10.74 -3.52 -18.97
N GLY A 340 10.81 -2.32 -18.39
CA GLY A 340 9.88 -1.21 -18.62
C GLY A 340 8.97 -0.93 -17.41
N HIS A 341 7.83 -0.28 -17.67
CA HIS A 341 6.90 0.08 -16.62
C HIS A 341 5.96 -1.08 -16.26
N VAL A 342 5.84 -1.36 -14.97
CA VAL A 342 5.02 -2.42 -14.40
C VAL A 342 4.02 -1.80 -13.44
N ALA A 343 2.76 -2.22 -13.50
CA ALA A 343 1.72 -1.83 -12.56
C ALA A 343 1.27 -3.05 -11.75
N PHE A 344 1.32 -2.93 -10.43
CA PHE A 344 0.80 -3.88 -9.47
C PHE A 344 -0.58 -3.43 -9.01
N LEU A 345 -1.60 -4.25 -9.24
CA LEU A 345 -2.99 -3.97 -8.87
C LEU A 345 -3.45 -4.90 -7.75
N TYR A 346 -3.91 -4.34 -6.64
CA TYR A 346 -4.47 -5.10 -5.53
C TYR A 346 -6.00 -5.05 -5.58
N HIS A 347 -6.62 -6.22 -5.73
CA HIS A 347 -8.08 -6.40 -5.86
C HIS A 347 -8.72 -5.45 -6.89
N PRO A 348 -8.33 -5.52 -8.17
CA PRO A 348 -8.87 -4.65 -9.20
C PRO A 348 -10.32 -4.98 -9.55
N ILE A 349 -11.03 -3.97 -10.01
CA ILE A 349 -12.41 -4.03 -10.48
C ILE A 349 -12.39 -3.72 -11.98
N TYR A 350 -12.82 -4.66 -12.81
CA TYR A 350 -12.91 -4.43 -14.24
C TYR A 350 -14.36 -4.22 -14.67
N TYR A 351 -14.56 -3.21 -15.49
CA TYR A 351 -15.83 -2.85 -16.11
C TYR A 351 -15.67 -2.93 -17.62
N GLU A 352 -16.56 -3.64 -18.31
CA GLU A 352 -16.55 -3.75 -19.76
C GLU A 352 -17.87 -3.37 -20.39
N VAL A 353 -17.77 -2.50 -21.41
CA VAL A 353 -18.88 -2.03 -22.23
C VAL A 353 -18.35 -1.77 -23.64
N ASP A 354 -19.12 -2.12 -24.66
CA ASP A 354 -18.78 -1.87 -26.08
C ASP A 354 -17.37 -2.33 -26.50
N ARG A 355 -16.95 -3.51 -26.00
CA ARG A 355 -15.62 -4.10 -26.25
C ARG A 355 -14.44 -3.26 -25.73
N ARG A 356 -14.70 -2.34 -24.80
CA ARG A 356 -13.68 -1.59 -24.07
C ARG A 356 -13.61 -2.12 -22.65
N SER A 357 -12.39 -2.13 -22.12
CA SER A 357 -12.13 -2.57 -20.76
C SER A 357 -11.68 -1.37 -19.95
N TYR A 358 -12.25 -1.25 -18.76
CA TYR A 358 -11.99 -0.16 -17.84
C TYR A 358 -11.60 -0.75 -16.49
N LEU A 359 -10.59 -0.17 -15.86
CA LEU A 359 -10.30 -0.36 -14.45
C LEU A 359 -11.06 0.72 -13.68
N VAL A 360 -11.86 0.32 -12.71
CA VAL A 360 -12.73 1.24 -11.95
C VAL A 360 -12.36 1.19 -10.47
N SER A 361 -12.45 2.32 -9.81
CA SER A 361 -12.28 2.41 -8.36
C SER A 361 -13.13 3.55 -7.79
N TRP A 362 -13.38 3.53 -6.49
CA TRP A 362 -14.13 4.55 -5.78
C TRP A 362 -13.31 5.07 -4.62
N ALA A 363 -13.26 6.40 -4.49
CA ALA A 363 -12.47 7.08 -3.48
C ALA A 363 -13.22 8.28 -2.92
N GLU A 364 -12.88 8.72 -1.72
CA GLU A 364 -13.29 10.03 -1.23
C GLU A 364 -12.63 11.13 -2.09
N PRO A 365 -13.24 12.33 -2.22
CA PRO A 365 -12.81 13.33 -3.20
C PRO A 365 -11.32 13.68 -3.16
N ARG A 366 -10.75 13.84 -1.95
CA ARG A 366 -9.32 14.12 -1.79
C ARG A 366 -8.42 12.98 -2.32
N VAL A 367 -8.79 11.73 -2.02
CA VAL A 367 -8.03 10.56 -2.47
C VAL A 367 -8.26 10.33 -3.98
N HIS A 368 -9.44 10.64 -4.48
CA HIS A 368 -9.75 10.62 -5.91
C HIS A 368 -8.83 11.58 -6.68
N GLU A 369 -8.73 12.84 -6.27
CA GLU A 369 -7.84 13.84 -6.88
C GLU A 369 -6.38 13.38 -6.89
N MET A 370 -5.88 12.86 -5.76
CA MET A 370 -4.53 12.31 -5.67
C MET A 370 -4.30 11.13 -6.63
N ASN A 371 -5.26 10.21 -6.75
CA ASN A 371 -5.17 9.08 -7.67
C ASN A 371 -5.21 9.52 -9.14
N VAL A 372 -6.02 10.53 -9.47
CA VAL A 372 -6.08 11.11 -10.82
C VAL A 372 -4.72 11.72 -11.18
N GLU A 373 -4.13 12.52 -10.28
CA GLU A 373 -2.81 13.12 -10.51
C GLU A 373 -1.72 12.06 -10.64
N TYR A 374 -1.71 11.08 -9.74
CA TYR A 374 -0.77 9.95 -9.76
C TYR A 374 -0.83 9.18 -11.08
N LEU A 375 -2.03 8.80 -11.52
CA LEU A 375 -2.24 8.12 -12.81
C LEU A 375 -1.91 9.01 -14.00
N ALA A 376 -2.22 10.30 -13.94
CA ALA A 376 -1.92 11.23 -15.01
C ALA A 376 -0.42 11.35 -15.25
N ASN A 377 0.40 11.32 -14.18
CA ASN A 377 1.86 11.34 -14.29
C ASN A 377 2.40 10.09 -14.99
N TRP A 378 1.89 8.90 -14.64
CA TRP A 378 2.31 7.64 -15.24
C TRP A 378 1.76 7.38 -16.65
N CYS A 379 0.57 7.88 -16.95
CA CYS A 379 -0.10 7.64 -18.23
C CYS A 379 0.19 8.71 -19.29
N ARG A 380 0.88 9.80 -18.93
CA ARG A 380 1.22 10.89 -19.86
C ARG A 380 2.25 10.40 -20.88
N ASN A 381 2.15 10.91 -22.11
CA ASN A 381 3.20 10.69 -23.10
C ASN A 381 4.51 11.34 -22.61
N PRO A 382 5.64 10.64 -22.70
CA PRO A 382 6.95 11.27 -22.55
C PRO A 382 7.08 12.48 -23.50
N PRO A 383 7.83 13.54 -23.12
CA PRO A 383 8.08 14.66 -24.02
C PRO A 383 8.64 14.16 -25.37
N GLY A 384 7.95 14.46 -26.46
CA GLY A 384 8.33 14.03 -27.82
C GLY A 384 7.77 12.67 -28.26
N ALA A 385 7.12 11.90 -27.39
CA ALA A 385 6.48 10.64 -27.77
C ALA A 385 5.05 10.87 -28.31
N SER A 386 4.75 10.28 -29.46
CA SER A 386 3.40 10.29 -30.05
C SER A 386 2.46 9.29 -29.39
N THR A 387 2.98 8.31 -28.65
CA THR A 387 2.21 7.22 -28.05
C THR A 387 2.39 7.15 -26.55
N ARG A 388 1.33 6.74 -25.85
CA ARG A 388 1.35 6.48 -24.41
C ARG A 388 2.32 5.37 -24.02
N PRO A 389 2.87 5.45 -22.79
CA PRO A 389 3.71 4.38 -22.25
C PRO A 389 2.96 3.06 -22.22
N ILE A 390 3.73 1.99 -22.38
CA ILE A 390 3.24 0.61 -22.25
C ILE A 390 3.48 0.19 -20.80
N ILE A 391 2.44 -0.33 -20.18
CA ILE A 391 2.41 -0.71 -18.78
C ILE A 391 2.10 -2.20 -18.71
N HIS A 392 2.99 -2.97 -18.11
CA HIS A 392 2.81 -4.41 -17.87
C HIS A 392 1.99 -4.60 -16.59
N VAL A 393 0.82 -5.24 -16.70
CA VAL A 393 -0.13 -5.31 -15.58
C VAL A 393 0.01 -6.63 -14.84
N LEU A 394 0.41 -6.56 -13.58
CA LEU A 394 0.25 -7.65 -12.61
C LEU A 394 -0.88 -7.33 -11.65
N ALA A 395 -1.71 -8.32 -11.34
CA ALA A 395 -2.88 -8.14 -10.50
C ALA A 395 -3.01 -9.28 -9.49
N LEU A 396 -3.38 -8.94 -8.26
CA LEU A 396 -3.86 -9.88 -7.26
C LEU A 396 -5.39 -9.79 -7.21
N PRO A 397 -6.12 -10.59 -8.00
CA PRO A 397 -7.58 -10.54 -8.04
C PRO A 397 -8.17 -10.90 -6.67
N ASP A 398 -9.42 -10.50 -6.47
CA ASP A 398 -10.20 -10.89 -5.30
C ASP A 398 -10.70 -12.34 -5.49
N ALA A 399 -9.76 -13.28 -5.53
CA ALA A 399 -10.06 -14.70 -5.66
C ALA A 399 -10.64 -15.20 -4.34
N ALA A 400 -11.86 -15.74 -4.40
CA ALA A 400 -12.46 -16.40 -3.25
C ALA A 400 -11.49 -17.46 -2.70
N GLU A 401 -11.30 -17.49 -1.38
CA GLU A 401 -10.39 -18.43 -0.71
C GLU A 401 -10.63 -19.89 -1.12
N SER A 402 -11.86 -20.20 -1.54
CA SER A 402 -12.30 -21.51 -2.03
C SER A 402 -11.63 -21.96 -3.33
N SER A 403 -11.07 -21.05 -4.12
CA SER A 403 -10.45 -21.39 -5.43
C SER A 403 -9.05 -21.99 -5.30
N GLY A 404 -8.40 -21.85 -4.13
CA GLY A 404 -7.02 -22.30 -3.90
C GLY A 404 -5.96 -21.60 -4.76
N GLN A 405 -6.36 -20.68 -5.64
CA GLN A 405 -5.48 -19.93 -6.55
C GLN A 405 -5.18 -18.55 -5.98
N LYS A 406 -4.52 -18.50 -4.82
CA LYS A 406 -3.98 -17.25 -4.26
C LYS A 406 -2.63 -16.96 -4.93
N GLY A 407 -2.50 -15.80 -5.56
CA GLY A 407 -1.25 -15.35 -6.15
C GLY A 407 -1.44 -14.27 -7.23
N TRP A 408 -0.35 -13.65 -7.62
CA TRP A 408 -0.30 -12.60 -8.62
C TRP A 408 -0.43 -13.17 -10.02
N TRP A 409 -1.23 -12.50 -10.85
CA TRP A 409 -1.42 -12.82 -12.24
C TRP A 409 -0.80 -11.74 -13.11
N TYR A 410 0.04 -12.12 -14.06
CA TYR A 410 0.41 -11.24 -15.16
C TYR A 410 -0.68 -11.30 -16.23
N PHE A 411 -1.34 -10.17 -16.49
CA PHE A 411 -2.32 -10.07 -17.55
C PHE A 411 -1.63 -9.74 -18.88
N SER A 412 -1.42 -8.47 -19.18
CA SER A 412 -0.76 -8.12 -20.45
C SER A 412 -0.13 -6.74 -20.42
N ALA A 413 0.60 -6.42 -21.48
CA ALA A 413 1.03 -5.07 -21.79
C ALA A 413 -0.17 -4.22 -22.23
N MET A 414 -0.41 -3.08 -21.57
CA MET A 414 -1.56 -2.22 -21.82
C MET A 414 -1.17 -0.74 -21.88
N LYS A 415 -2.01 0.06 -22.53
CA LYS A 415 -1.96 1.52 -22.54
C LYS A 415 -3.15 2.05 -21.76
N TRP A 416 -2.90 2.92 -20.81
CA TRP A 416 -3.92 3.42 -19.89
C TRP A 416 -4.36 4.83 -20.27
N LYS A 417 -5.60 5.18 -19.90
CA LYS A 417 -6.16 6.54 -20.02
C LYS A 417 -7.08 6.80 -18.85
N VAL A 418 -6.81 7.83 -18.06
CA VAL A 418 -7.85 8.33 -17.15
C VAL A 418 -8.99 8.91 -17.99
N VAL A 419 -10.22 8.45 -17.75
CA VAL A 419 -11.42 8.88 -18.46
C VAL A 419 -12.53 9.18 -17.45
N GLU A 420 -13.33 10.19 -17.75
CA GLU A 420 -14.54 10.48 -16.99
C GLU A 420 -15.70 9.74 -17.63
N LEU A 421 -16.27 8.78 -16.89
CA LEU A 421 -17.51 8.10 -17.26
C LEU A 421 -18.56 8.39 -16.19
N PRO A 422 -19.86 8.31 -16.53
CA PRO A 422 -20.92 8.27 -15.53
C PRO A 422 -20.65 7.17 -14.50
N SER A 423 -21.10 7.40 -13.27
CA SER A 423 -21.01 6.39 -12.21
C SER A 423 -21.74 5.12 -12.66
N ILE A 424 -21.05 3.98 -12.60
CA ILE A 424 -21.67 2.70 -12.96
C ILE A 424 -22.61 2.21 -11.85
N TRP A 425 -22.53 2.78 -10.64
CA TRP A 425 -23.38 2.44 -9.49
C TRP A 425 -24.88 2.42 -9.83
N ASP A 426 -25.33 3.41 -10.60
CA ASP A 426 -26.74 3.54 -10.97
C ASP A 426 -27.20 2.47 -11.97
N VAL A 427 -26.26 1.84 -12.67
CA VAL A 427 -26.51 0.81 -13.69
C VAL A 427 -26.33 -0.62 -13.12
N LEU A 428 -25.58 -0.77 -12.02
CA LEU A 428 -25.44 -2.06 -11.34
C LEU A 428 -26.77 -2.53 -10.76
N ASP A 429 -27.04 -3.84 -10.89
CA ASP A 429 -28.13 -4.48 -10.16
C ASP A 429 -27.82 -4.60 -8.65
N GLU A 430 -28.82 -4.97 -7.86
CA GLU A 430 -28.68 -5.03 -6.39
C GLU A 430 -27.63 -6.05 -5.93
N GLU A 431 -27.49 -7.17 -6.66
CA GLU A 431 -26.49 -8.21 -6.33
C GLU A 431 -25.07 -7.68 -6.58
N GLN A 432 -24.85 -7.02 -7.71
CA GLN A 432 -23.58 -6.40 -8.07
C GLN A 432 -23.24 -5.22 -7.14
N ARG A 433 -24.22 -4.43 -6.72
CA ARG A 433 -24.04 -3.38 -5.71
C ARG A 433 -23.60 -3.96 -4.38
N GLN A 434 -24.24 -5.03 -3.91
CA GLN A 434 -23.85 -5.70 -2.68
C GLN A 434 -22.43 -6.27 -2.79
N LYS A 435 -22.08 -6.91 -3.92
CA LYS A 435 -20.71 -7.38 -4.18
C LYS A 435 -19.68 -6.24 -4.17
N LEU A 436 -20.00 -5.10 -4.77
CA LEU A 436 -19.13 -3.92 -4.75
C LEU A 436 -18.95 -3.40 -3.32
N VAL A 437 -20.02 -3.30 -2.54
CA VAL A 437 -19.96 -2.89 -1.12
C VAL A 437 -19.11 -3.88 -0.32
N ASP A 438 -19.28 -5.18 -0.51
CA ASP A 438 -18.49 -6.21 0.16
C ASP A 438 -17.01 -6.21 -0.23
N HIS A 439 -16.73 -5.91 -1.51
CA HIS A 439 -15.38 -5.76 -2.02
C HIS A 439 -14.69 -4.53 -1.40
N LEU A 440 -15.35 -3.36 -1.40
CA LEU A 440 -14.83 -2.15 -0.77
C LEU A 440 -14.70 -2.28 0.75
N TYR A 441 -15.62 -3.01 1.40
CA TYR A 441 -15.55 -3.31 2.83
C TYR A 441 -14.27 -4.08 3.18
N ARG A 442 -13.98 -5.16 2.43
CA ARG A 442 -12.78 -5.97 2.61
C ARG A 442 -11.51 -5.17 2.35
N ARG A 443 -11.50 -4.37 1.27
CA ARG A 443 -10.39 -3.45 0.98
C ARG A 443 -10.18 -2.39 2.05
N SER A 444 -11.21 -2.05 2.82
CA SER A 444 -11.09 -1.09 3.93
C SER A 444 -10.64 -1.73 5.24
N ASP A 445 -10.31 -3.03 5.23
CA ASP A 445 -10.04 -3.84 6.43
C ASP A 445 -11.14 -3.69 7.50
N GLY A 446 -12.39 -3.53 7.04
CA GLY A 446 -13.54 -3.30 7.92
C GLY A 446 -13.60 -1.93 8.63
N ASN A 447 -12.70 -0.99 8.33
CA ASN A 447 -12.68 0.34 8.93
C ASN A 447 -13.94 1.17 8.63
N THR A 448 -14.61 0.89 7.50
CA THR A 448 -15.90 1.51 7.16
C THR A 448 -16.97 0.43 7.09
N SER A 449 -18.10 0.63 7.77
CA SER A 449 -19.21 -0.35 7.72
C SER A 449 -19.80 -0.46 6.32
N ARG A 450 -20.29 -1.67 5.96
CA ARG A 450 -20.97 -1.92 4.68
C ARG A 450 -22.09 -0.91 4.39
N ALA A 451 -22.92 -0.63 5.41
CA ALA A 451 -24.01 0.33 5.29
C ALA A 451 -23.51 1.75 4.97
N ALA A 452 -22.42 2.19 5.61
CA ALA A 452 -21.84 3.51 5.34
C ALA A 452 -21.20 3.57 3.94
N ILE A 453 -20.58 2.48 3.46
CA ILE A 453 -20.06 2.40 2.08
C ILE A 453 -21.22 2.51 1.08
N GLY A 454 -22.29 1.73 1.26
CA GLY A 454 -23.48 1.77 0.41
C GLY A 454 -24.12 3.16 0.39
N GLU A 455 -24.27 3.81 1.56
CA GLU A 455 -24.76 5.19 1.65
C GLU A 455 -23.85 6.17 0.91
N LYS A 456 -22.52 6.08 1.08
CA LYS A 456 -21.57 6.97 0.40
C LYS A 456 -21.60 6.80 -1.11
N LEU A 457 -21.78 5.57 -1.63
CA LEU A 457 -21.95 5.32 -3.07
C LEU A 457 -23.27 5.90 -3.58
N ALA A 458 -24.39 5.62 -2.90
CA ALA A 458 -25.71 6.11 -3.28
C ALA A 458 -25.83 7.64 -3.22
N THR A 459 -25.12 8.29 -2.30
CA THR A 459 -25.09 9.76 -2.17
C THR A 459 -24.01 10.43 -3.02
N GLY A 460 -23.20 9.67 -3.77
CA GLY A 460 -22.11 10.21 -4.59
C GLY A 460 -20.94 10.81 -3.79
N ARG A 461 -20.82 10.49 -2.49
CA ARG A 461 -19.68 10.90 -1.64
C ARG A 461 -18.40 10.14 -1.97
N LEU A 462 -18.53 8.95 -2.56
CA LEU A 462 -17.42 8.23 -3.17
C LEU A 462 -17.43 8.48 -4.68
N GLN A 463 -16.37 9.13 -5.17
CA GLN A 463 -16.20 9.47 -6.58
C GLN A 463 -15.59 8.30 -7.35
N GLN A 464 -16.17 7.99 -8.50
CA GLN A 464 -15.67 6.95 -9.39
C GLN A 464 -14.45 7.45 -10.17
N LEU A 465 -13.34 6.74 -10.05
CA LEU A 465 -12.18 6.83 -10.91
C LEU A 465 -12.27 5.75 -11.98
N THR A 466 -12.11 6.13 -13.25
CA THR A 466 -12.15 5.19 -14.37
C THR A 466 -10.89 5.32 -15.22
N VAL A 467 -10.25 4.19 -15.52
CA VAL A 467 -9.09 4.10 -16.41
C VAL A 467 -9.41 3.19 -17.58
N GLU A 468 -9.49 3.74 -18.79
CA GLU A 468 -9.62 2.96 -20.02
C GLU A 468 -8.32 2.19 -20.28
N MET A 469 -8.42 0.88 -20.38
CA MET A 469 -7.31 -0.02 -20.66
C MET A 469 -7.39 -0.50 -22.10
N LYS A 470 -6.32 -0.28 -22.86
CA LYS A 470 -6.18 -0.82 -24.23
C LYS A 470 -5.01 -1.78 -24.27
N ALA A 471 -5.25 -3.00 -24.71
CA ALA A 471 -4.18 -3.95 -24.96
C ALA A 471 -3.14 -3.33 -25.92
N ALA A 472 -1.86 -3.46 -25.59
CA ALA A 472 -0.77 -3.20 -26.51
C ALA A 472 -0.68 -4.34 -27.55
N SER A 473 0.36 -4.33 -28.40
CA SER A 473 0.59 -5.47 -29.29
C SER A 473 0.91 -6.74 -28.49
N ALA A 474 0.48 -7.89 -29.01
CA ALA A 474 0.80 -9.19 -28.40
C ALA A 474 2.32 -9.39 -28.25
N GLU A 475 3.10 -8.86 -29.20
CA GLU A 475 4.57 -8.88 -29.17
C GLU A 475 5.14 -8.23 -27.90
N HIS A 476 4.60 -7.10 -27.43
CA HIS A 476 5.06 -6.48 -26.18
C HIS A 476 4.79 -7.37 -24.98
N THR A 477 3.61 -7.98 -24.94
CA THR A 477 3.20 -8.89 -23.86
C THR A 477 4.10 -10.13 -23.80
N GLU A 478 4.31 -10.79 -24.94
CA GLU A 478 5.13 -11.99 -25.06
C GLU A 478 6.62 -11.70 -24.82
N ARG A 479 7.13 -10.57 -25.33
CA ARG A 479 8.53 -10.15 -25.11
C ARG A 479 8.79 -9.92 -23.64
N PHE A 480 7.89 -9.24 -22.93
CA PHE A 480 8.03 -9.04 -21.48
C PHE A 480 7.94 -10.36 -20.73
N ALA A 481 6.93 -11.18 -21.01
CA ALA A 481 6.76 -12.48 -20.36
C ALA A 481 8.02 -13.34 -20.49
N ARG A 482 8.58 -13.45 -21.70
CA ARG A 482 9.82 -14.19 -21.97
C ARG A 482 11.03 -13.61 -21.24
N ARG A 483 11.19 -12.27 -21.22
CA ARG A 483 12.35 -11.61 -20.60
C ARG A 483 12.31 -11.65 -19.07
N ALA A 484 11.13 -11.53 -18.49
CA ALA A 484 10.91 -11.72 -17.07
C ALA A 484 10.98 -13.21 -16.69
N GLY A 485 10.91 -14.13 -17.64
CA GLY A 485 10.97 -15.57 -17.33
C GLY A 485 9.64 -16.15 -16.86
N PHE A 486 8.53 -15.48 -17.14
CA PHE A 486 7.21 -16.08 -16.96
C PHE A 486 7.03 -17.20 -17.99
N THR A 487 7.04 -18.44 -17.53
CA THR A 487 6.81 -19.62 -18.36
C THR A 487 5.32 -19.81 -18.59
N SER A 488 4.89 -19.98 -19.84
CA SER A 488 3.56 -20.50 -20.12
C SER A 488 3.47 -21.92 -19.57
N ALA A 489 2.51 -22.17 -18.67
CA ALA A 489 2.22 -23.52 -18.18
C ALA A 489 1.83 -24.47 -19.32
#